data_AF-A0A1M4V9Q6-F1
#
_entry.id   AF-A0A1M4V9Q6-F1
#
_cell.length_a   1.000
_cell.length_b   1.000
_cell.length_c   1.000
_cell.angle_alpha   90.00
_cell.angle_beta   90.00
_cell.angle_gamma   90.00
#
_symmetry.space_group_name_H-M   'P 1'
#
loop_
_entity.id
_entity.type
_entity.pdbx_description
1 polymer ?
#
loop_
_entity_poly.entity_id
_entity_poly.type
_entity_poly.pdbx_seq_one_letter_code
_entity_poly.pdbx_strand_id
1 'polypeptide(L)'
;MENKMYIPKNYFSISIVEKVMKEFSWPAEYILEEDADGVSIIFPKSEIYIENGYENDVSFTLLSFNGRDCNIDESTALEKIVQDYGKKANVFKELGLNNDTSVYASPEATEANIWDTIKIIHVYFQDFITGKEKRLNSLL
;
A
#
# COMPACT_ATOMS: atom_id res chain seq x y z
N MET A 1 37.61 13.17 -8.52
CA MET A 1 36.88 11.91 -8.28
C MET A 1 35.42 12.22 -8.49
N GLU A 2 34.82 11.67 -9.55
CA GLU A 2 33.38 11.76 -9.75
C GLU A 2 32.70 10.89 -8.68
N ASN A 3 31.93 11.52 -7.79
CA ASN A 3 30.99 10.80 -6.94
C ASN A 3 29.93 10.19 -7.86
N LYS A 4 30.08 8.91 -8.21
CA LYS A 4 28.98 8.15 -8.81
C LYS A 4 27.89 8.04 -7.75
N MET A 5 26.86 8.87 -7.90
CA MET A 5 25.64 8.77 -7.12
C MET A 5 25.09 7.36 -7.30
N TYR A 6 24.95 6.62 -6.21
CA TYR A 6 24.33 5.30 -6.25
C TYR A 6 22.86 5.48 -6.66
N ILE A 7 22.45 4.75 -7.70
CA ILE A 7 21.05 4.69 -8.15
C ILE A 7 20.60 3.26 -7.89
N PRO A 8 19.70 3.02 -6.92
CA PRO A 8 19.19 1.68 -6.65
C PRO A 8 18.44 1.15 -7.88
N LYS A 9 18.53 -0.17 -8.07
CA LYS A 9 17.77 -0.82 -9.14
C LYS A 9 16.31 -0.94 -8.71
N ASN A 10 15.39 -0.54 -9.59
CA ASN A 10 13.96 -0.72 -9.36
C ASN A 10 13.54 -2.16 -9.71
N TYR A 11 12.92 -2.86 -8.76
CA TYR A 11 12.36 -4.21 -8.94
C TYR A 11 10.83 -4.24 -8.86
N PHE A 12 10.20 -3.11 -8.56
CA PHE A 12 8.76 -2.99 -8.48
C PHE A 12 8.13 -3.14 -9.87
N SER A 13 7.01 -3.85 -9.96
CA SER A 13 6.25 -3.97 -11.19
C SER A 13 4.80 -4.38 -10.93
N ILE A 14 3.91 -4.03 -11.85
CA ILE A 14 2.51 -4.48 -11.83
C ILE A 14 2.37 -6.00 -11.79
N SER A 15 3.31 -6.75 -12.36
CA SER A 15 3.27 -8.22 -12.34
C SER A 15 3.41 -8.81 -10.94
N ILE A 16 4.20 -8.17 -10.06
CA ILE A 16 4.37 -8.61 -8.67
C ILE A 16 3.11 -8.25 -7.88
N VAL A 17 2.59 -7.03 -8.09
CA VAL A 17 1.33 -6.58 -7.48
C VAL A 17 0.20 -7.53 -7.85
N GLU A 18 0.04 -7.86 -9.13
CA GLU A 18 -0.98 -8.79 -9.62
C GLU A 18 -0.85 -10.18 -8.99
N LYS A 19 0.38 -10.69 -8.87
CA LYS A 19 0.66 -11.98 -8.22
C LYS A 19 0.20 -11.95 -6.77
N VAL A 20 0.60 -10.95 -6.00
CA VAL A 20 0.28 -10.83 -4.58
C VAL A 20 -1.22 -10.59 -4.36
N MET A 21 -1.84 -9.71 -5.14
CA MET A 21 -3.29 -9.44 -5.04
C MET A 21 -4.14 -10.71 -5.19
N LYS A 22 -3.70 -11.69 -6.01
CA LYS A 22 -4.39 -12.98 -6.18
C LYS A 22 -4.32 -13.91 -4.96
N GLU A 23 -3.43 -13.65 -4.00
CA GLU A 23 -3.32 -14.44 -2.77
C GLU A 23 -4.41 -14.11 -1.75
N PHE A 24 -5.10 -12.98 -1.93
CA PHE A 24 -6.11 -12.48 -1.00
C PHE A 24 -7.52 -12.57 -1.59
N SER A 25 -8.49 -12.80 -0.71
CA SER A 25 -9.91 -12.68 -1.07
C SER A 25 -10.38 -11.25 -0.88
N TRP A 26 -10.66 -10.55 -1.98
CA TRP A 26 -11.12 -9.17 -1.97
C TRP A 26 -12.64 -9.05 -1.87
N PRO A 27 -13.17 -8.03 -1.20
CA PRO A 27 -14.61 -7.86 -1.00
C PRO A 27 -15.31 -7.23 -2.22
N ALA A 28 -14.55 -6.81 -3.22
CA ALA A 28 -15.01 -6.23 -4.46
C ALA A 28 -14.04 -6.60 -5.59
N GLU A 29 -14.54 -6.58 -6.83
CA GLU A 29 -13.69 -6.67 -8.01
C GLU A 29 -12.74 -5.48 -8.08
N TYR A 30 -11.57 -5.68 -8.66
CA TYR A 30 -10.56 -4.64 -8.85
C TYR A 30 -9.97 -4.72 -10.26
N ILE A 31 -9.41 -3.61 -10.70
CA ILE A 31 -8.48 -3.55 -11.83
C ILE A 31 -7.15 -2.99 -11.33
N LEU A 32 -6.07 -3.31 -12.04
CA LEU A 32 -4.74 -2.78 -11.80
C LEU A 32 -4.33 -1.93 -13.00
N GLU A 33 -3.84 -0.73 -12.73
CA GLU A 33 -3.30 0.17 -13.75
C GLU A 33 -1.87 0.57 -13.35
N GLU A 34 -0.95 0.51 -14.31
CA GLU A 34 0.44 0.91 -14.11
C GLU A 34 0.58 2.42 -14.36
N ASP A 35 1.25 3.11 -13.44
CA ASP A 35 1.63 4.51 -13.57
C ASP A 35 3.17 4.65 -13.53
N ALA A 36 3.69 5.86 -13.69
CA ALA A 36 5.12 6.14 -13.87
C ALA A 36 6.01 5.59 -12.75
N ASP A 37 5.52 5.57 -11.51
CA ASP A 37 6.26 5.19 -10.31
C ASP A 37 5.55 4.16 -9.41
N GLY A 38 4.49 3.51 -9.90
CA GLY A 38 3.66 2.66 -9.08
C GLY A 38 2.48 2.02 -9.80
N VAL A 39 1.54 1.50 -9.02
CA VAL A 39 0.35 0.79 -9.50
C VAL A 39 -0.89 1.25 -8.74
N SER A 40 -1.92 1.65 -9.47
CA SER A 40 -3.25 1.90 -8.91
C SER A 40 -4.04 0.60 -8.79
N ILE A 41 -4.56 0.36 -7.59
CA ILE A 41 -5.54 -0.69 -7.29
C ILE A 41 -6.92 -0.02 -7.23
N ILE A 42 -7.71 -0.23 -8.28
CA ILE A 42 -8.97 0.48 -8.48
C ILE A 42 -10.14 -0.45 -8.16
N PHE A 43 -10.85 -0.13 -7.08
CA PHE A 43 -12.10 -0.76 -6.68
C PHE A 43 -13.30 0.16 -7.01
N PRO A 44 -14.54 -0.35 -7.05
CA PRO A 44 -15.73 0.44 -7.39
C PRO A 44 -15.97 1.67 -6.50
N LYS A 45 -15.47 1.66 -5.26
CA LYS A 45 -15.67 2.71 -4.27
C LYS A 45 -14.38 3.39 -3.84
N SER A 46 -13.24 3.00 -4.40
CA SER A 46 -11.96 3.52 -3.95
C SER A 46 -10.83 3.23 -4.90
N GLU A 47 -9.84 4.11 -4.87
CA GLU A 47 -8.56 3.89 -5.53
C GLU A 47 -7.42 4.01 -4.52
N ILE A 48 -6.58 2.98 -4.47
CA ILE A 48 -5.39 2.93 -3.63
C ILE A 48 -4.19 2.80 -4.56
N TYR A 49 -3.31 3.79 -4.53
CA TYR A 49 -2.05 3.78 -5.26
C TYR A 49 -0.97 3.18 -4.39
N ILE A 50 -0.19 2.24 -4.93
CA ILE A 50 1.02 1.74 -4.28
C ILE A 50 2.23 2.16 -5.10
N GLU A 51 3.24 2.71 -4.44
CA GLU A 51 4.40 3.29 -5.08
C GLU A 51 5.69 2.65 -4.56
N ASN A 52 6.71 2.62 -5.41
CA ASN A 52 8.02 2.17 -5.00
C ASN A 52 8.85 3.36 -4.48
N GLY A 53 9.15 3.33 -3.20
CA GLY A 53 10.06 4.25 -2.53
C GLY A 53 11.54 3.90 -2.77
N TYR A 54 12.39 4.35 -1.85
CA TYR A 54 13.84 4.17 -1.95
C TYR A 54 14.27 2.74 -1.57
N GLU A 55 15.24 2.17 -2.31
CA GLU A 55 15.68 0.75 -2.28
C GLU A 55 14.56 -0.26 -2.58
N ASN A 56 13.72 -0.55 -1.59
CA ASN A 56 12.62 -1.52 -1.66
C ASN A 56 11.38 -1.04 -0.90
N ASP A 57 11.38 0.21 -0.41
CA ASP A 57 10.26 0.72 0.38
C ASP A 57 8.99 0.75 -0.49
N VAL A 58 7.86 0.39 0.09
CA VAL A 58 6.57 0.35 -0.62
C VAL A 58 5.54 1.00 0.27
N SER A 59 5.12 2.20 -0.12
CA SER A 59 4.05 2.94 0.53
C SER A 59 2.77 2.86 -0.28
N PHE A 60 1.66 3.24 0.34
CA PHE A 60 0.43 3.49 -0.40
C PHE A 60 -0.14 4.87 -0.14
N THR A 61 -0.85 5.38 -1.13
CA THR A 61 -1.65 6.59 -1.02
C THR A 61 -3.09 6.27 -1.38
N LEU A 62 -4.00 6.77 -0.57
CA LEU A 62 -5.40 6.69 -0.86
C LEU A 62 -5.84 7.85 -1.76
N LEU A 63 -6.02 7.57 -3.04
CA LEU A 63 -6.32 8.59 -4.06
C LEU A 63 -7.78 9.03 -3.99
N SER A 64 -8.73 8.08 -3.97
CA SER A 64 -10.16 8.40 -4.00
C SER A 64 -11.03 7.48 -3.14
N PHE A 65 -12.17 8.01 -2.69
CA PHE A 65 -13.22 7.29 -1.95
C PHE A 65 -14.61 7.75 -2.36
N ASN A 66 -15.53 6.81 -2.63
CA ASN A 66 -16.93 7.10 -2.93
C ASN A 66 -17.11 8.18 -4.02
N GLY A 67 -16.23 8.18 -5.04
CA GLY A 67 -16.25 9.12 -6.15
C GLY A 67 -15.72 10.52 -5.81
N ARG A 68 -14.96 10.66 -4.73
CA ARG A 68 -14.30 11.92 -4.34
C ARG A 68 -12.80 11.69 -4.17
N ASP A 69 -12.02 12.63 -4.65
CA ASP A 69 -10.57 12.65 -4.42
C ASP A 69 -10.28 12.97 -2.96
N CYS A 70 -9.36 12.24 -2.35
CA CYS A 70 -8.93 12.48 -0.97
C CYS A 70 -7.41 12.61 -0.81
N ASN A 71 -6.59 11.95 -1.64
CA ASN A 71 -5.12 12.04 -1.62
C ASN A 71 -4.52 11.96 -0.21
N ILE A 72 -4.79 10.85 0.49
CA ILE A 72 -4.36 10.65 1.88
C ILE A 72 -3.20 9.66 1.89
N ASP A 73 -2.04 10.10 2.39
CA ASP A 73 -0.86 9.24 2.54
C ASP A 73 -1.10 8.08 3.52
N GLU A 74 -0.28 7.03 3.42
CA GLU A 74 -0.33 5.84 4.26
C GLU A 74 -0.42 6.15 5.77
N SER A 75 0.46 7.01 6.30
CA SER A 75 0.51 7.30 7.72
C SER A 75 -0.82 7.89 8.21
N THR A 76 -1.32 8.87 7.47
CA THR A 76 -2.59 9.53 7.76
C THR A 76 -3.77 8.55 7.60
N ALA A 77 -3.75 7.72 6.55
CA ALA A 77 -4.78 6.71 6.30
C ALA A 77 -4.85 5.68 7.44
N LEU A 78 -3.68 5.17 7.86
CA LEU A 78 -3.55 4.25 8.98
C LEU A 78 -4.01 4.88 10.30
N GLU A 79 -3.66 6.13 10.59
CA GLU A 79 -4.12 6.83 11.80
C GLU A 79 -5.65 6.90 11.89
N LYS A 80 -6.31 7.10 10.74
CA LYS A 80 -7.76 7.24 10.67
C LYS A 80 -8.48 5.90 10.73
N ILE A 81 -7.92 4.88 10.09
CA ILE A 81 -8.60 3.62 9.80
C ILE A 81 -8.19 2.52 10.79
N VAL A 82 -6.95 2.53 11.28
CA VAL A 82 -6.44 1.52 12.20
C VAL A 82 -6.61 1.98 13.65
N GLN A 83 -7.38 1.23 14.43
CA GLN A 83 -7.59 1.53 15.84
C GLN A 83 -6.27 1.45 16.61
N ASP A 84 -6.03 2.42 17.49
CA ASP A 84 -4.83 2.52 18.32
C ASP A 84 -3.50 2.65 17.55
N TYR A 85 -3.57 3.05 16.27
CA TYR A 85 -2.40 3.45 15.50
C TYR A 85 -1.59 4.49 16.27
N GLY A 86 -0.26 4.31 16.34
CA GLY A 86 0.65 5.14 17.13
C GLY A 86 0.60 4.98 18.66
N LYS A 87 -0.45 4.36 19.21
CA LYS A 87 -0.60 4.15 20.67
C LYS A 87 -0.15 2.77 21.14
N LYS A 88 -0.11 1.78 20.23
CA LYS A 88 0.30 0.41 20.50
C LYS A 88 1.42 -0.01 19.55
N ALA A 89 2.59 -0.33 20.11
CA ALA A 89 3.72 -0.89 19.35
C ALA A 89 3.37 -2.21 18.64
N ASN A 90 2.32 -2.91 19.07
CA ASN A 90 1.92 -4.21 18.53
C ASN A 90 0.81 -4.14 17.47
N VAL A 91 0.39 -2.96 17.02
CA VAL A 91 -0.79 -2.80 16.15
C VAL A 91 -0.73 -3.67 14.88
N PHE A 92 0.47 -3.93 14.36
CA PHE A 92 0.70 -4.79 13.19
C PHE A 92 1.38 -6.13 13.51
N LYS A 93 1.71 -6.39 14.78
CA LYS A 93 2.51 -7.58 15.17
C LYS A 93 1.79 -8.89 14.85
N GLU A 94 0.48 -8.89 14.93
CA GLU A 94 -0.36 -10.07 14.69
C GLU A 94 -0.57 -10.36 13.20
N LEU A 95 -0.19 -9.43 12.32
CA LEU A 95 -0.33 -9.63 10.88
C LEU A 95 0.72 -10.58 10.32
N GLY A 96 1.80 -10.89 11.03
CA GLY A 96 2.88 -11.71 10.48
C GLY A 96 3.44 -11.10 9.19
N LEU A 97 3.77 -9.81 9.24
CA LEU A 97 4.47 -9.09 8.17
C LEU A 97 5.90 -9.64 8.05
N ASN A 98 6.41 -9.69 6.83
CA ASN A 98 7.79 -10.11 6.55
C ASN A 98 8.80 -9.11 7.10
N ASN A 99 8.47 -7.80 7.05
CA ASN A 99 9.30 -6.69 7.51
C ASN A 99 10.73 -6.78 6.97
N ASP A 100 10.88 -6.98 5.65
CA ASP A 100 12.21 -7.06 5.07
C ASP A 100 12.90 -5.69 5.15
N THR A 101 13.97 -5.64 5.96
CA THR A 101 14.76 -4.42 6.23
C THR A 101 16.09 -4.44 5.47
N SER A 102 16.14 -5.16 4.35
CA SER A 102 17.32 -5.23 3.48
C SER A 102 17.82 -3.83 3.12
N VAL A 103 19.12 -3.62 3.37
CA VAL A 103 19.79 -2.33 3.14
C VAL A 103 19.87 -1.96 1.66
N TYR A 104 19.76 -2.95 0.77
CA TYR A 104 19.88 -2.78 -0.68
C TYR A 104 18.66 -3.31 -1.41
N ALA A 105 18.37 -2.68 -2.55
CA ALA A 105 17.34 -3.13 -3.48
C ALA A 105 17.53 -4.61 -3.89
N SER A 106 16.51 -5.45 -3.67
CA SER A 106 16.45 -6.83 -4.13
C SER A 106 15.03 -7.23 -4.56
N PRO A 107 14.88 -8.16 -5.52
CA PRO A 107 13.58 -8.69 -5.91
C PRO A 107 12.80 -9.26 -4.71
N GLU A 108 13.48 -10.01 -3.83
CA GLU A 108 12.86 -10.68 -2.69
C GLU A 108 12.34 -9.68 -1.66
N ALA A 109 13.12 -8.63 -1.34
CA ALA A 109 12.71 -7.60 -0.41
C ALA A 109 11.57 -6.74 -0.99
N THR A 110 11.63 -6.40 -2.28
CA THR A 110 10.55 -5.66 -2.96
C THR A 110 9.25 -6.47 -2.95
N GLU A 111 9.30 -7.77 -3.29
CA GLU A 111 8.12 -8.63 -3.25
C GLU A 111 7.55 -8.77 -1.83
N ALA A 112 8.42 -8.93 -0.82
CA ALA A 112 8.01 -9.00 0.57
C ALA A 112 7.31 -7.71 1.05
N ASN A 113 7.82 -6.54 0.64
CA ASN A 113 7.23 -5.25 1.01
C ASN A 113 5.92 -4.99 0.27
N ILE A 114 5.80 -5.35 -1.02
CA ILE A 114 4.52 -5.34 -1.74
C ILE A 114 3.50 -6.24 -1.01
N TRP A 115 3.93 -7.42 -0.56
CA TRP A 115 3.07 -8.34 0.18
C TRP A 115 2.60 -7.77 1.52
N ASP A 116 3.50 -7.17 2.28
CA ASP A 116 3.17 -6.53 3.56
C ASP A 116 2.19 -5.37 3.38
N THR A 117 2.43 -4.50 2.40
CA THR A 117 1.55 -3.36 2.06
C THR A 117 0.17 -3.84 1.64
N ILE A 118 0.09 -4.83 0.72
CA ILE A 118 -1.18 -5.40 0.29
C ILE A 118 -1.92 -6.08 1.45
N LYS A 119 -1.20 -6.73 2.37
CA LYS A 119 -1.81 -7.36 3.55
C LYS A 119 -2.39 -6.33 4.52
N ILE A 120 -1.69 -5.22 4.75
CA ILE A 120 -2.19 -4.12 5.58
C ILE A 120 -3.49 -3.56 4.97
N ILE A 121 -3.48 -3.30 3.66
CA ILE A 121 -4.67 -2.88 2.91
C ILE A 121 -5.79 -3.91 3.06
N HIS A 122 -5.49 -5.19 2.82
CA HIS A 122 -6.45 -6.28 2.91
C HIS A 122 -7.08 -6.40 4.29
N VAL A 123 -6.33 -6.21 5.38
CA VAL A 123 -6.89 -6.40 6.73
C VAL A 123 -7.67 -5.19 7.21
N TYR A 124 -7.18 -3.97 6.97
CA TYR A 124 -7.76 -2.77 7.60
C TYR A 124 -8.64 -1.92 6.68
N PHE A 125 -8.49 -2.04 5.36
CA PHE A 125 -9.16 -1.16 4.40
C PHE A 125 -10.40 -1.81 3.77
N GLN A 126 -10.88 -2.95 4.27
CA GLN A 126 -12.08 -3.65 3.74
C GLN A 126 -13.34 -2.77 3.71
N ASP A 127 -13.62 -2.06 4.82
CA ASP A 127 -14.77 -1.16 4.89
C ASP A 127 -14.63 0.03 3.93
N PHE A 128 -13.40 0.43 3.67
CA PHE A 128 -13.10 1.47 2.72
C PHE A 128 -13.29 0.97 1.27
N ILE A 129 -12.76 -0.20 0.93
CA ILE A 129 -12.94 -0.85 -0.38
C ILE A 129 -14.42 -1.08 -0.70
N THR A 130 -15.24 -1.40 0.32
CA THR A 130 -16.68 -1.63 0.15
C THR A 130 -17.55 -0.37 0.24
N GLY A 131 -16.96 0.80 0.48
CA GLY A 131 -17.72 2.06 0.61
C GLY A 131 -18.44 2.25 1.95
N LYS A 132 -18.18 1.40 2.95
CA LYS A 132 -18.85 1.40 4.27
C LYS A 132 -18.13 2.24 5.32
N GLU A 133 -16.89 2.64 5.07
CA GLU A 133 -16.13 3.48 5.99
C GLU A 133 -16.82 4.83 6.24
N LYS A 134 -17.05 5.16 7.51
CA LYS A 134 -17.78 6.37 7.94
C LYS A 134 -16.85 7.46 8.47
N ARG A 135 -15.61 7.12 8.82
CA ARG A 135 -14.62 8.02 9.45
C ARG A 135 -14.00 9.03 8.48
N LEU A 136 -14.12 8.82 7.18
CA LEU A 136 -13.61 9.76 6.17
C LEU A 136 -14.53 10.93 5.87
N ASN A 137 -15.83 10.81 6.17
CA ASN A 137 -16.79 11.91 5.95
C ASN A 137 -16.54 13.14 6.84
N SER A 138 -15.64 13.06 7.82
CA SER A 138 -15.20 14.19 8.65
C SER A 138 -13.93 14.88 8.14
N LEU A 139 -13.47 14.54 6.93
CA LEU A 139 -12.16 14.97 6.38
C LEU A 139 -12.25 15.72 5.04
N LEU A 140 -13.46 15.86 4.50
CA LEU A 140 -13.82 16.83 3.48
C LEU A 140 -14.66 17.92 4.13
#